data_AF-A0A4R5DFF4-F1
#
_entry.id   AF-A0A4R5DFF4-F1
#
_cell.length_a   1.000
_cell.length_b   1.000
_cell.length_c   1.000
_cell.angle_alpha   90.00
_cell.angle_beta   90.00
_cell.angle_gamma   90.00
#
_symmetry.space_group_name_H-M   'P 1'
#
loop_
_entity.id
_entity.type
_entity.pdbx_description
1 polymer ?
#
loop_
_entity_poly.entity_id
_entity_poly.type
_entity_poly.pdbx_seq_one_letter_code
_entity_poly.pdbx_strand_id
1 'polypeptide(L)'
;MVSEVEDSSGLHSLGVLYRLWATDFVIEAVRAISSDQERNPGRYGSLSVADRAAISEFRHRVGTDPQWPDFDQRLFLYEVRLGSHFAAGARAIQSAAAAYVEGTDATRHLAYRAALDAIEGFRGQLADGYEATDDDQAAAVHHLVARAADVLRGPKLAHLFGVEATVPEAWPQRDPLNVHGARLVGAVALDLFPSSPARMSPTKFLTLQQVAVDGAVTITKVLAAHLRGDSSQEDVDVVDEVMSWAYAWHTSARRLAPMSVVVHAWRSEEYRRALSDFERRHIPEHPSGDAELAGTELDLAHGRWRAAARVGGGAGGVFGGGGVFAGGGWGVMTHTVGSEICCSTGDLSCHTDASCKSVYEHCDSEGLPCPSQSGQLSCDFPCGTERPHHCFF
;
A
#
# COMPACT_ATOMS: atom_id res chain seq x y z
N MET A 1 -17.76 -28.15 7.28
CA MET A 1 -18.67 -27.43 8.20
C MET A 1 -17.82 -26.85 9.32
N VAL A 2 -17.31 -25.65 9.10
CA VAL A 2 -16.52 -24.89 10.08
C VAL A 2 -17.51 -24.27 11.05
N SER A 3 -17.27 -24.42 12.36
CA SER A 3 -18.03 -23.71 13.39
C SER A 3 -17.69 -22.23 13.25
N GLU A 4 -18.58 -21.44 12.63
CA GLU A 4 -18.47 -19.99 12.62
C GLU A 4 -18.42 -19.50 14.07
N VAL A 5 -17.23 -19.14 14.53
CA VAL A 5 -17.11 -18.24 15.68
C VAL A 5 -17.67 -16.93 15.18
N GLU A 6 -18.98 -16.73 15.36
CA GLU A 6 -19.63 -15.44 15.10
C GLU A 6 -18.96 -14.44 16.04
N ASP A 7 -17.95 -13.73 15.53
CA ASP A 7 -17.58 -12.46 16.11
C ASP A 7 -18.85 -11.62 16.10
N SER A 8 -19.21 -11.11 17.27
CA SER A 8 -20.26 -10.10 17.50
C SER A 8 -20.33 -8.96 16.47
N SER A 9 -19.28 -8.76 15.66
CA SER A 9 -19.25 -7.81 14.56
C SER A 9 -20.04 -8.24 13.31
N GLY A 10 -20.43 -9.51 13.19
CA GLY A 10 -21.12 -10.05 12.00
C GLY A 10 -20.25 -10.06 10.74
N LEU A 11 -18.93 -9.92 10.89
CA LEU A 11 -17.98 -9.95 9.77
C LEU A 11 -17.47 -11.37 9.51
N HIS A 12 -17.25 -11.68 8.23
CA HIS A 12 -16.53 -12.89 7.84
C HIS A 12 -15.08 -12.82 8.32
N SER A 13 -14.47 -13.97 8.65
CA SER A 13 -13.08 -14.06 9.15
C SER A 13 -12.05 -13.38 8.24
N LEU A 14 -12.17 -13.54 6.91
CA LEU A 14 -11.35 -12.80 5.94
C LEU A 14 -11.55 -11.27 6.00
N GLY A 15 -12.78 -10.80 6.24
CA GLY A 15 -13.06 -9.39 6.44
C GLY A 15 -12.39 -8.87 7.72
N VAL A 16 -12.42 -9.66 8.79
CA VAL A 16 -11.69 -9.36 10.04
C VAL A 16 -10.17 -9.29 9.78
N LEU A 17 -9.61 -10.26 9.07
CA LEU A 17 -8.17 -10.27 8.73
C LEU A 17 -7.77 -9.05 7.91
N TYR A 18 -8.56 -8.69 6.90
CA TYR A 18 -8.34 -7.48 6.11
C TYR A 18 -8.35 -6.21 6.98
N ARG A 19 -9.30 -6.11 7.92
CA ARG A 19 -9.37 -4.99 8.86
C ARG A 19 -8.13 -4.93 9.77
N LEU A 20 -7.64 -6.08 10.24
CA LEU A 20 -6.42 -6.15 11.06
C LEU A 20 -5.20 -5.69 10.26
N TRP A 21 -5.07 -6.14 9.01
CA TRP A 21 -3.97 -5.73 8.14
C TRP A 21 -3.95 -4.22 7.88
N ALA A 22 -5.11 -3.64 7.55
CA ALA A 22 -5.26 -2.20 7.32
C ALA A 22 -4.92 -1.35 8.56
N THR A 23 -5.07 -1.92 9.76
CA THR A 23 -4.85 -1.24 11.05
C THR A 23 -3.60 -1.72 11.80
N ASP A 24 -2.73 -2.49 11.15
CA ASP A 24 -1.53 -3.11 11.74
C ASP A 24 -0.56 -2.10 12.36
N PHE A 25 -0.59 -0.84 11.89
CA PHE A 25 0.18 0.26 12.46
C PHE A 25 -0.07 0.48 13.96
N VAL A 26 -1.22 0.06 14.49
CA VAL A 26 -1.49 0.07 15.94
C VAL A 26 -0.47 -0.77 16.71
N ILE A 27 -0.07 -1.92 16.18
CA ILE A 27 0.97 -2.77 16.78
C ILE A 27 2.32 -2.07 16.72
N GLU A 28 2.67 -1.50 15.57
CA GLU A 28 3.96 -0.83 15.38
C GLU A 28 4.09 0.44 16.24
N ALA A 29 3.00 1.17 16.47
CA ALA A 29 2.97 2.28 17.41
C ALA A 29 3.32 1.82 18.83
N VAL A 30 2.74 0.72 19.31
CA VAL A 30 3.04 0.18 20.65
C VAL A 30 4.45 -0.39 20.74
N ARG A 31 4.96 -1.04 19.69
CA ARG A 31 6.37 -1.49 19.63
C ARG A 31 7.34 -0.33 19.74
N ALA A 32 7.05 0.79 19.08
CA ALA A 32 7.86 2.01 19.18
C ALA A 32 7.80 2.60 20.60
N ILE A 33 6.62 2.66 21.23
CA ILE A 33 6.46 3.07 22.62
C ILE A 33 7.28 2.16 23.56
N SER A 34 7.24 0.84 23.34
CA SER A 34 8.00 -0.14 24.11
C SER A 34 9.51 0.10 24.01
N SER A 35 10.00 0.37 22.80
CA SER A 35 11.40 0.70 22.56
C SER A 35 11.80 2.04 23.17
N ASP A 36 10.92 3.05 23.12
CA ASP A 36 11.15 4.35 23.74
C ASP A 36 11.13 4.27 25.27
N GLN A 37 10.28 3.42 25.87
CA GLN A 37 10.26 3.20 27.31
C GLN A 37 11.60 2.66 27.85
N GLU A 38 12.27 1.79 27.10
CA GLU A 38 13.60 1.32 27.45
C GLU A 38 14.66 2.43 27.39
N ARG A 39 14.62 3.24 26.34
CA ARG A 39 15.59 4.31 26.11
C ARG A 39 15.38 5.51 27.05
N ASN A 40 14.12 5.80 27.36
CA ASN A 40 13.67 6.99 28.08
C ASN A 40 12.76 6.64 29.27
N PRO A 41 13.19 5.80 30.24
CA PRO A 41 12.32 5.27 31.29
C PRO A 41 11.73 6.36 32.20
N GLY A 42 12.42 7.50 32.35
CA GLY A 42 11.95 8.65 33.12
C GLY A 42 10.65 9.26 32.57
N ARG A 43 10.48 9.27 31.24
CA ARG A 43 9.27 9.78 30.56
C ARG A 43 8.02 8.99 30.97
N TYR A 44 8.17 7.68 31.14
CA TYR A 44 7.10 6.75 31.47
C TYR A 44 6.89 6.58 32.99
N GLY A 45 7.60 7.36 33.82
CA GLY A 45 7.53 7.24 35.28
C GLY A 45 6.16 7.52 35.90
N SER A 46 5.28 8.24 35.20
CA SER A 46 3.90 8.55 35.64
C SER A 46 2.90 7.41 35.39
N LEU A 47 3.25 6.44 34.54
CA LEU A 47 2.44 5.27 34.25
C LEU A 47 2.43 4.29 35.43
N SER A 48 1.37 3.50 35.55
CA SER A 48 1.33 2.46 36.57
C SER A 48 2.36 1.36 36.27
N VAL A 49 2.69 0.54 37.29
CA VAL A 49 3.55 -0.63 37.08
C VAL A 49 2.93 -1.60 36.06
N ALA A 50 1.61 -1.77 36.10
CA ALA A 50 0.88 -2.63 35.18
C ALA A 50 0.96 -2.11 33.72
N ASP A 51 0.76 -0.81 33.51
CA ASP A 51 0.84 -0.20 32.16
C ASP A 51 2.25 -0.37 31.56
N ARG A 52 3.29 -0.09 32.35
CA ARG A 52 4.68 -0.27 31.91
C ARG A 52 5.04 -1.72 31.64
N ALA A 53 4.48 -2.65 32.41
CA ALA A 53 4.65 -4.07 32.17
C ALA A 53 3.98 -4.48 30.85
N ALA A 54 2.74 -4.06 30.60
CA ALA A 54 2.01 -4.31 29.36
C ALA A 54 2.74 -3.74 28.13
N ILE A 55 3.30 -2.52 28.24
CA ILE A 55 4.16 -1.94 27.20
C ILE A 55 5.41 -2.80 26.97
N SER A 56 6.05 -3.28 28.05
CA SER A 56 7.28 -4.09 27.96
C SER A 56 7.05 -5.47 27.33
N GLU A 57 5.83 -6.04 27.43
CA GLU A 57 5.48 -7.32 26.79
C GLU A 57 5.75 -7.29 25.29
N PHE A 58 5.46 -6.16 24.61
CA PHE A 58 5.67 -6.02 23.16
C PHE A 58 7.13 -6.17 22.73
N ARG A 59 8.09 -5.82 23.60
CA ARG A 59 9.51 -6.03 23.32
C ARG A 59 9.92 -7.48 23.48
N HIS A 60 9.37 -8.17 24.47
CA HIS A 60 9.83 -9.49 24.88
C HIS A 60 9.12 -10.64 24.17
N ARG A 61 7.85 -10.45 23.79
CA ARG A 61 7.01 -11.51 23.22
C ARG A 61 6.89 -11.44 21.69
N VAL A 62 6.94 -10.26 21.08
CA VAL A 62 6.81 -10.12 19.62
C VAL A 62 7.96 -10.84 18.92
N GLY A 63 7.61 -11.82 18.07
CA GLY A 63 8.53 -12.70 17.33
C GLY A 63 9.06 -13.90 18.11
N THR A 64 8.82 -13.99 19.43
CA THR A 64 9.30 -15.09 20.27
C THR A 64 8.18 -16.01 20.75
N ASP A 65 6.94 -15.50 20.78
CA ASP A 65 5.75 -16.22 21.19
C ASP A 65 4.80 -16.40 19.99
N PRO A 66 4.27 -17.61 19.73
CA PRO A 66 3.34 -17.84 18.61
C PRO A 66 2.09 -16.94 18.62
N GLN A 67 1.65 -16.47 19.80
CA GLN A 67 0.52 -15.54 19.92
C GLN A 67 0.91 -14.06 19.69
N TRP A 68 2.19 -13.80 19.44
CA TRP A 68 2.77 -12.46 19.24
C TRP A 68 3.63 -12.46 17.98
N PRO A 69 3.03 -12.66 16.80
CA PRO A 69 3.78 -12.69 15.56
C PRO A 69 4.49 -11.35 15.31
N ASP A 70 5.76 -11.42 14.88
CA ASP A 70 6.50 -10.24 14.43
C ASP A 70 5.98 -9.72 13.08
N PHE A 71 6.59 -8.64 12.59
CA PHE A 71 6.16 -8.00 11.35
C PHE A 71 6.21 -8.95 10.15
N ASP A 72 7.29 -9.72 10.01
CA ASP A 72 7.48 -10.62 8.86
C ASP A 72 6.50 -11.80 8.91
N GLN A 73 6.25 -12.34 10.10
CA GLN A 73 5.26 -13.39 10.33
C GLN A 73 3.84 -12.91 10.02
N ARG A 74 3.47 -11.68 10.45
CA ARG A 74 2.16 -11.09 10.12
C ARG A 74 2.04 -10.80 8.63
N LEU A 75 3.08 -10.25 8.02
CA LEU A 75 3.10 -9.98 6.58
C LEU A 75 2.92 -11.26 5.79
N PHE A 76 3.61 -12.34 6.16
CA PHE A 76 3.42 -13.64 5.53
C PHE A 76 1.97 -14.12 5.64
N LEU A 77 1.33 -14.00 6.81
CA LEU A 77 -0.09 -14.34 6.98
C LEU A 77 -0.99 -13.51 6.06
N TYR A 78 -0.76 -12.20 5.98
CA TYR A 78 -1.51 -11.32 5.09
C TYR A 78 -1.26 -11.65 3.63
N GLU A 79 -0.04 -11.97 3.22
CA GLU A 79 0.28 -12.34 1.83
C GLU A 79 -0.43 -13.62 1.39
N VAL A 80 -0.46 -14.64 2.24
CA VAL A 80 -1.11 -15.91 1.90
C VAL A 80 -2.60 -15.73 1.64
N ARG A 81 -3.29 -14.86 2.39
CA ARG A 81 -4.75 -14.69 2.31
C ARG A 81 -5.20 -13.50 1.47
N LEU A 82 -4.45 -12.42 1.52
CA LEU A 82 -4.77 -11.11 0.96
C LEU A 82 -3.73 -10.65 -0.07
N GLY A 83 -2.96 -11.60 -0.62
CA GLY A 83 -1.90 -11.44 -1.62
C GLY A 83 -2.33 -10.86 -2.98
N SER A 84 -1.55 -11.18 -4.02
CA SER A 84 -1.77 -10.68 -5.39
C SER A 84 -3.13 -11.04 -5.98
N HIS A 85 -3.61 -12.27 -5.73
CA HIS A 85 -4.94 -12.71 -6.18
C HIS A 85 -6.06 -11.87 -5.58
N PHE A 86 -6.03 -11.69 -4.25
CA PHE A 86 -6.97 -10.79 -3.56
C PHE A 86 -6.90 -9.37 -4.11
N ALA A 87 -5.69 -8.83 -4.29
CA ALA A 87 -5.50 -7.47 -4.79
C ALA A 87 -6.08 -7.28 -6.19
N ALA A 88 -5.97 -8.29 -7.07
CA ALA A 88 -6.58 -8.25 -8.40
C ALA A 88 -8.11 -8.20 -8.33
N GLY A 89 -8.73 -9.04 -7.49
CA GLY A 89 -10.18 -9.04 -7.28
C GLY A 89 -10.71 -7.79 -6.63
N ALA A 90 -10.01 -7.30 -5.61
CA ALA A 90 -10.33 -6.04 -4.95
C ALA A 90 -10.35 -4.88 -5.96
N ARG A 91 -9.37 -4.81 -6.86
CA ARG A 91 -9.36 -3.80 -7.94
C ARG A 91 -10.51 -3.99 -8.93
N ALA A 92 -10.82 -5.23 -9.31
CA ALA A 92 -11.91 -5.53 -10.23
C ALA A 92 -13.27 -5.11 -9.64
N ILE A 93 -13.56 -5.50 -8.40
CA ILE A 93 -14.83 -5.14 -7.74
C ILE A 93 -14.94 -3.64 -7.48
N GLN A 94 -13.85 -2.97 -7.07
CA GLN A 94 -13.85 -1.52 -6.90
C GLN A 94 -14.11 -0.78 -8.22
N SER A 95 -13.53 -1.25 -9.32
CA SER A 95 -13.73 -0.67 -10.66
C SER A 95 -15.16 -0.89 -11.15
N ALA A 96 -15.71 -2.10 -10.95
CA ALA A 96 -17.09 -2.41 -11.28
C ALA A 96 -18.08 -1.57 -10.45
N ALA A 97 -17.80 -1.39 -9.15
CA ALA A 97 -18.64 -0.58 -8.27
C ALA A 97 -18.67 0.89 -8.68
N ALA A 98 -17.53 1.46 -9.08
CA ALA A 98 -17.49 2.82 -9.65
C ALA A 98 -18.35 2.92 -10.92
N ALA A 99 -18.19 1.99 -11.86
CA ALA A 99 -19.00 1.97 -13.08
C ALA A 99 -20.50 1.74 -12.80
N TYR A 100 -20.83 0.98 -11.77
CA TYR A 100 -22.20 0.68 -11.34
C TYR A 100 -22.89 1.92 -10.76
N VAL A 101 -22.25 2.59 -9.80
CA VAL A 101 -22.82 3.73 -9.09
C VAL A 101 -22.79 5.01 -9.93
N GLU A 102 -21.72 5.24 -10.70
CA GLU A 102 -21.55 6.42 -11.54
C GLU A 102 -22.19 6.26 -12.93
N GLY A 103 -22.66 5.05 -13.26
CA GLY A 103 -23.25 4.72 -14.55
C GLY A 103 -24.53 5.49 -14.85
N THR A 104 -24.76 5.79 -16.13
CA THR A 104 -26.01 6.39 -16.61
C THR A 104 -27.10 5.32 -16.81
N ASP A 105 -28.37 5.73 -16.89
CA ASP A 105 -29.48 4.79 -17.17
C ASP A 105 -29.26 3.98 -18.46
N ALA A 106 -28.62 4.57 -19.48
CA ALA A 106 -28.32 3.89 -20.74
C ALA A 106 -27.33 2.72 -20.57
N THR A 107 -26.41 2.82 -19.61
CA THR A 107 -25.36 1.83 -19.35
C THR A 107 -25.66 0.92 -18.16
N ARG A 108 -26.76 1.15 -17.42
CA ARG A 108 -27.09 0.43 -16.18
C ARG A 108 -27.09 -1.09 -16.36
N HIS A 109 -27.65 -1.61 -17.45
CA HIS A 109 -27.68 -3.05 -17.70
C HIS A 109 -26.28 -3.66 -17.93
N LEU A 110 -25.37 -2.93 -18.58
CA LEU A 110 -23.98 -3.36 -18.76
C LEU A 110 -23.22 -3.29 -17.43
N ALA A 111 -23.41 -2.21 -16.67
CA ALA A 111 -22.79 -2.04 -15.37
C ALA A 111 -23.26 -3.11 -14.37
N TYR A 112 -24.55 -3.47 -14.39
CA TYR A 112 -25.09 -4.57 -13.59
C TYR A 112 -24.46 -5.93 -13.94
N ARG A 113 -24.30 -6.23 -15.23
CA ARG A 113 -23.59 -7.46 -15.64
C ARG A 113 -22.13 -7.46 -15.19
N ALA A 114 -21.42 -6.35 -15.38
CA ALA A 114 -20.04 -6.21 -14.91
C ALA A 114 -19.94 -6.33 -13.38
N ALA A 115 -20.95 -5.86 -12.64
CA ALA A 115 -21.05 -6.02 -11.19
C ALA A 115 -21.22 -7.48 -10.79
N LEU A 116 -22.11 -8.23 -11.45
CA LEU A 116 -22.26 -9.68 -11.23
C LEU A 116 -20.94 -10.43 -11.48
N ASP A 117 -20.33 -10.21 -12.64
CA ASP A 117 -19.06 -10.84 -13.01
C ASP A 117 -17.95 -10.53 -11.99
N ALA A 118 -17.90 -9.29 -11.49
CA ALA A 118 -16.91 -8.87 -10.50
C ALA A 118 -17.18 -9.47 -9.11
N ILE A 119 -18.44 -9.60 -8.68
CA ILE A 119 -18.81 -10.26 -7.42
C ILE A 119 -18.41 -11.74 -7.48
N GLU A 120 -18.80 -12.44 -8.55
CA GLU A 120 -18.49 -13.86 -8.72
C GLU A 120 -16.98 -14.10 -8.82
N GLY A 121 -16.28 -13.29 -9.61
CA GLY A 121 -14.83 -13.36 -9.76
C GLY A 121 -14.10 -13.09 -8.45
N PHE A 122 -14.50 -12.06 -7.70
CA PHE A 122 -13.87 -11.76 -6.41
C PHE A 122 -14.18 -12.83 -5.36
N ARG A 123 -15.41 -13.35 -5.31
CA ARG A 123 -15.77 -14.47 -4.44
C ARG A 123 -14.94 -15.72 -4.74
N GLY A 124 -14.73 -16.05 -6.02
CA GLY A 124 -13.87 -17.16 -6.43
C GLY A 124 -12.43 -17.00 -5.91
N GLN A 125 -11.85 -15.82 -6.08
CA GLN A 125 -10.50 -15.53 -5.59
C GLN A 125 -10.39 -15.57 -4.05
N LEU A 126 -11.43 -15.14 -3.33
CA LEU A 126 -11.49 -15.26 -1.87
C LEU A 126 -11.61 -16.73 -1.43
N ALA A 127 -12.35 -17.55 -2.16
CA ALA A 127 -12.53 -18.97 -1.86
C ALA A 127 -11.22 -19.77 -2.07
N ASP A 128 -10.51 -19.53 -3.17
CA ASP A 128 -9.22 -20.15 -3.46
C ASP A 128 -8.18 -19.85 -2.37
N GLY A 129 -8.22 -18.63 -1.83
CA GLY A 129 -7.38 -18.21 -0.72
C GLY A 129 -7.79 -18.81 0.63
N TYR A 130 -9.01 -19.34 0.80
CA TYR A 130 -9.59 -19.74 2.09
C TYR A 130 -9.21 -21.15 2.56
N GLU A 131 -8.83 -22.07 1.68
CA GLU A 131 -8.52 -23.45 2.09
C GLU A 131 -7.12 -23.62 2.74
N ALA A 132 -6.29 -22.57 2.73
CA ALA A 132 -4.84 -22.72 2.89
C ALA A 132 -4.23 -22.40 4.27
N THR A 133 -4.94 -21.86 5.28
CA THR A 133 -4.30 -21.56 6.58
C THR A 133 -5.08 -21.95 7.83
N ASP A 134 -4.29 -22.07 8.89
CA ASP A 134 -4.67 -22.33 10.27
C ASP A 134 -5.38 -21.11 10.88
N ASP A 135 -6.62 -21.30 11.37
CA ASP A 135 -7.42 -20.27 12.05
C ASP A 135 -6.67 -19.70 13.28
N ASP A 136 -5.75 -20.49 13.86
CA ASP A 136 -4.93 -20.13 14.99
C ASP A 136 -4.03 -18.90 14.71
N GLN A 137 -3.54 -18.74 13.48
CA GLN A 137 -2.67 -17.60 13.13
C GLN A 137 -3.45 -16.28 13.05
N ALA A 138 -4.66 -16.31 12.49
CA ALA A 138 -5.53 -15.14 12.47
C ALA A 138 -5.96 -14.74 13.89
N ALA A 139 -6.23 -15.73 14.74
CA ALA A 139 -6.52 -15.50 16.16
C ALA A 139 -5.32 -14.87 16.89
N ALA A 140 -4.08 -15.26 16.57
CA ALA A 140 -2.88 -14.67 17.14
C ALA A 140 -2.73 -13.19 16.77
N VAL A 141 -2.94 -12.82 15.51
CA VAL A 141 -2.90 -11.40 15.07
C VAL A 141 -4.02 -10.60 15.74
N HIS A 142 -5.23 -11.17 15.79
CA HIS A 142 -6.36 -10.53 16.46
C HIS A 142 -6.05 -10.25 17.94
N HIS A 143 -5.50 -11.23 18.66
CA HIS A 143 -5.06 -11.08 20.04
C HIS A 143 -4.00 -9.97 20.17
N LEU A 144 -2.99 -9.96 19.30
CA LEU A 144 -1.93 -8.95 19.33
C LEU A 144 -2.46 -7.52 19.11
N VAL A 145 -3.40 -7.33 18.16
CA VAL A 145 -4.06 -6.04 17.94
C VAL A 145 -4.89 -5.63 19.16
N ALA A 146 -5.62 -6.56 19.77
CA ALA A 146 -6.40 -6.27 20.98
C ALA A 146 -5.50 -5.82 22.14
N ARG A 147 -4.36 -6.51 22.36
CA ARG A 147 -3.36 -6.11 23.36
C ARG A 147 -2.75 -4.74 23.07
N ALA A 148 -2.49 -4.42 21.80
CA ALA A 148 -1.95 -3.12 21.41
C ALA A 148 -2.98 -2.01 21.66
N ALA A 149 -4.25 -2.28 21.35
CA ALA A 149 -5.34 -1.36 21.63
C ALA A 149 -5.52 -1.12 23.13
N ASP A 150 -5.47 -2.16 23.97
CA ASP A 150 -5.54 -2.04 25.42
C ASP A 150 -4.46 -1.08 25.98
N VAL A 151 -3.22 -1.19 25.47
CA VAL A 151 -2.13 -0.28 25.85
C VAL A 151 -2.46 1.17 25.46
N LEU A 152 -2.88 1.40 24.20
CA LEU A 152 -3.20 2.74 23.69
C LEU A 152 -4.44 3.36 24.34
N ARG A 153 -5.37 2.56 24.87
CA ARG A 153 -6.53 3.07 25.61
C ARG A 153 -6.18 3.63 27.00
N GLY A 154 -4.97 3.38 27.51
CA GLY A 154 -4.51 3.93 28.78
C GLY A 154 -4.52 5.46 28.79
N PRO A 155 -5.35 6.13 29.62
CA PRO A 155 -5.51 7.59 29.56
C PRO A 155 -4.22 8.35 29.91
N LYS A 156 -3.42 7.79 30.83
CA LYS A 156 -2.10 8.35 31.17
C LYS A 156 -1.12 8.28 30.00
N LEU A 157 -1.17 7.20 29.20
CA LEU A 157 -0.34 7.07 28.01
C LEU A 157 -0.74 8.11 26.97
N ALA A 158 -2.03 8.30 26.71
CA ALA A 158 -2.51 9.35 25.81
C ALA A 158 -2.01 10.75 26.24
N HIS A 159 -2.05 11.05 27.54
CA HIS A 159 -1.55 12.30 28.09
C HIS A 159 -0.03 12.48 27.90
N LEU A 160 0.77 11.40 27.96
CA LEU A 160 2.22 11.45 27.68
C LEU A 160 2.54 11.88 26.24
N PHE A 161 1.59 11.72 25.31
CA PHE A 161 1.68 12.16 23.92
C PHE A 161 0.83 13.42 23.66
N GLY A 162 0.38 14.12 24.71
CA GLY A 162 -0.37 15.37 24.58
C GLY A 162 -1.80 15.20 24.05
N VAL A 163 -2.39 14.02 24.18
CA VAL A 163 -3.78 13.75 23.77
C VAL A 163 -4.66 13.62 25.00
N GLU A 164 -5.63 14.53 25.15
CA GLU A 164 -6.50 14.61 26.34
C GLU A 164 -7.71 13.65 26.31
N ALA A 165 -7.96 12.99 25.18
CA ALA A 165 -9.17 12.20 24.98
C ALA A 165 -8.98 10.71 25.26
N THR A 166 -10.04 10.07 25.76
CA THR A 166 -10.09 8.62 25.95
C THR A 166 -10.42 7.91 24.64
N VAL A 167 -9.70 6.83 24.36
CA VAL A 167 -9.97 5.95 23.23
C VAL A 167 -11.03 4.92 23.68
N PRO A 168 -12.15 4.74 22.96
CA PRO A 168 -13.19 3.78 23.35
C PRO A 168 -12.70 2.34 23.38
N GLU A 169 -13.36 1.51 24.20
CA GLU A 169 -13.08 0.08 24.33
C GLU A 169 -13.21 -0.68 23.00
N ALA A 170 -14.14 -0.24 22.15
CA ALA A 170 -14.40 -0.82 20.84
C ALA A 170 -13.30 -0.58 19.79
N TRP A 171 -12.36 0.35 20.02
CA TRP A 171 -11.34 0.72 19.04
C TRP A 171 -10.16 -0.26 19.04
N PRO A 172 -9.53 -0.59 17.89
CA PRO A 172 -9.81 -0.09 16.53
C PRO A 172 -10.85 -0.91 15.74
N GLN A 173 -11.44 -1.95 16.32
CA GLN A 173 -12.15 -2.98 15.56
C GLN A 173 -13.65 -2.67 15.35
N ARG A 174 -14.40 -2.32 16.42
CA ARG A 174 -15.87 -2.15 16.38
C ARG A 174 -16.32 -0.70 16.19
N ASP A 175 -15.57 0.28 16.69
CA ASP A 175 -15.76 1.71 16.40
C ASP A 175 -14.56 2.22 15.59
N PRO A 176 -14.55 1.94 14.30
CA PRO A 176 -13.37 2.11 13.47
C PRO A 176 -13.08 3.58 13.19
N LEU A 177 -14.06 4.48 13.16
CA LEU A 177 -13.83 5.90 12.83
C LEU A 177 -13.59 6.74 14.08
N ASN A 178 -12.62 6.32 14.88
CA ASN A 178 -12.31 7.01 16.12
C ASN A 178 -11.26 8.11 15.95
N VAL A 179 -11.71 9.36 15.97
CA VAL A 179 -10.84 10.56 15.86
C VAL A 179 -9.81 10.62 17.00
N HIS A 180 -10.16 10.17 18.20
CA HIS A 180 -9.24 10.21 19.35
C HIS A 180 -8.12 9.18 19.22
N GLY A 181 -8.45 7.94 18.85
CA GLY A 181 -7.47 6.91 18.52
C GLY A 181 -6.53 7.35 17.39
N ALA A 182 -7.08 7.95 16.33
CA ALA A 182 -6.26 8.47 15.23
C ALA A 182 -5.34 9.62 15.64
N ARG A 183 -5.80 10.53 16.51
CA ARG A 183 -4.96 11.60 17.08
C ARG A 183 -3.83 11.02 17.91
N LEU A 184 -4.10 10.02 18.74
CA LEU A 184 -3.08 9.34 19.54
C LEU A 184 -2.04 8.66 18.66
N VAL A 185 -2.46 7.86 17.68
CA VAL A 185 -1.56 7.19 16.73
C VAL A 185 -0.70 8.21 15.98
N GLY A 186 -1.30 9.32 15.53
CA GLY A 186 -0.55 10.39 14.88
C GLY A 186 0.43 11.12 15.79
N ALA A 187 0.07 11.33 17.06
CA ALA A 187 0.95 11.94 18.05
C ALA A 187 2.16 11.05 18.39
N VAL A 188 1.91 9.75 18.59
CA VAL A 188 2.97 8.74 18.75
C VAL A 188 3.88 8.73 17.53
N ALA A 189 3.31 8.78 16.32
CA ALA A 189 4.10 8.72 15.11
C ALA A 189 4.94 9.98 14.86
N LEU A 190 4.40 11.15 15.20
CA LEU A 190 5.12 12.43 15.15
C LEU A 190 6.34 12.42 16.07
N ASP A 191 6.17 11.87 17.27
CA ASP A 191 7.18 11.92 18.32
C ASP A 191 8.25 10.82 18.18
N LEU A 192 7.83 9.59 17.84
CA LEU A 192 8.72 8.42 17.81
C LEU A 192 9.26 8.05 16.42
N PHE A 193 8.67 8.59 15.33
CA PHE A 193 9.17 8.41 13.96
C PHE A 193 9.49 9.76 13.29
N PRO A 194 10.40 10.59 13.86
CA PRO A 194 10.67 11.92 13.34
C PRO A 194 11.28 11.90 11.93
N SER A 195 11.99 10.83 11.55
CA SER A 195 12.67 10.75 10.26
C SER A 195 11.90 9.98 9.19
N SER A 196 10.73 9.40 9.48
CA SER A 196 9.99 8.63 8.48
C SER A 196 9.33 9.56 7.46
N PRO A 197 9.64 9.43 6.15
CA PRO A 197 9.01 10.27 5.13
C PRO A 197 7.54 9.89 4.89
N ALA A 198 7.11 8.69 5.31
CA ALA A 198 5.73 8.20 5.22
C ALA A 198 4.99 8.27 6.57
N ARG A 199 5.37 9.21 7.43
CA ARG A 199 4.83 9.38 8.79
C ARG A 199 3.30 9.29 8.84
N MET A 200 2.80 8.54 9.82
CA MET A 200 1.36 8.41 10.06
C MET A 200 0.79 9.71 10.64
N SER A 201 -0.10 10.38 9.89
CA SER A 201 -0.87 11.52 10.40
C SER A 201 -2.24 11.06 10.91
N PRO A 202 -2.93 11.83 11.79
CA PRO A 202 -4.28 11.48 12.23
C PRO A 202 -5.27 11.31 11.06
N THR A 203 -5.21 12.18 10.05
CA THR A 203 -6.07 12.09 8.86
C THR A 203 -5.77 10.84 8.04
N LYS A 204 -4.50 10.49 7.88
CA LYS A 204 -4.07 9.27 7.18
C LYS A 204 -4.56 8.03 7.93
N PHE A 205 -4.42 7.99 9.25
CA PHE A 205 -4.91 6.88 10.04
C PHE A 205 -6.45 6.75 10.02
N LEU A 206 -7.19 7.85 10.11
CA LEU A 206 -8.65 7.84 9.90
C LEU A 206 -9.04 7.26 8.54
N THR A 207 -8.28 7.62 7.50
CA THR A 207 -8.51 7.08 6.16
C THR A 207 -8.23 5.58 6.10
N LEU A 208 -7.15 5.10 6.72
CA LEU A 208 -6.87 3.67 6.86
C LEU A 208 -8.01 2.93 7.58
N GLN A 209 -8.53 3.51 8.66
CA GLN A 209 -9.65 2.94 9.38
C GLN A 209 -10.91 2.85 8.51
N GLN A 210 -11.22 3.89 7.73
CA GLN A 210 -12.33 3.86 6.79
C GLN A 210 -12.14 2.76 5.73
N VAL A 211 -10.95 2.68 5.12
CA VAL A 211 -10.62 1.64 4.14
C VAL A 211 -10.77 0.25 4.75
N ALA A 212 -10.32 0.07 5.99
CA ALA A 212 -10.41 -1.19 6.73
C ALA A 212 -11.86 -1.66 6.88
N VAL A 213 -12.77 -0.74 7.18
CA VAL A 213 -14.21 -1.02 7.38
C VAL A 213 -14.90 -1.32 6.08
N ASP A 214 -14.78 -0.41 5.12
CA ASP A 214 -15.49 -0.53 3.86
C ASP A 214 -15.06 -1.82 3.14
N GLY A 215 -13.76 -2.14 3.18
CA GLY A 215 -13.23 -3.37 2.62
C GLY A 215 -13.68 -4.62 3.39
N ALA A 216 -13.64 -4.61 4.72
CA ALA A 216 -14.10 -5.76 5.52
C ALA A 216 -15.58 -6.08 5.32
N VAL A 217 -16.43 -5.04 5.26
CA VAL A 217 -17.86 -5.18 4.99
C VAL A 217 -18.09 -5.66 3.56
N THR A 218 -17.39 -5.09 2.57
CA THR A 218 -17.47 -5.54 1.18
C THR A 218 -17.12 -7.03 1.05
N ILE A 219 -16.00 -7.46 1.62
CA ILE A 219 -15.57 -8.87 1.62
C ILE A 219 -16.66 -9.76 2.23
N THR A 220 -17.19 -9.38 3.39
CA THR A 220 -18.26 -10.12 4.07
C THR A 220 -19.50 -10.24 3.20
N LYS A 221 -19.94 -9.14 2.58
CA LYS A 221 -21.13 -9.10 1.73
C LYS A 221 -20.96 -9.90 0.44
N VAL A 222 -19.78 -9.85 -0.19
CA VAL A 222 -19.45 -10.66 -1.37
C VAL A 222 -19.48 -12.15 -1.05
N LEU A 223 -18.94 -12.56 0.10
CA LEU A 223 -18.96 -13.97 0.52
C LEU A 223 -20.36 -14.45 0.91
N ALA A 224 -21.19 -13.58 1.48
CA ALA A 224 -22.58 -13.87 1.80
C ALA A 224 -23.54 -13.78 0.60
N ALA A 225 -23.10 -13.22 -0.53
CA ALA A 225 -23.94 -13.03 -1.71
C ALA A 225 -24.27 -14.38 -2.38
N HIS A 226 -25.55 -14.73 -2.39
CA HIS A 226 -26.09 -15.91 -3.05
C HIS A 226 -26.88 -15.46 -4.28
N LEU A 227 -26.17 -15.25 -5.39
CA LEU A 227 -26.75 -14.80 -6.65
C LEU A 227 -27.27 -16.01 -7.46
N ARG A 228 -28.50 -15.93 -7.96
CA ARG A 228 -29.08 -16.97 -8.85
C ARG A 228 -28.75 -16.73 -10.32
N GLY A 229 -28.44 -15.48 -10.68
CA GLY A 229 -28.13 -15.06 -12.05
C GLY A 229 -29.36 -14.89 -12.93
N ASP A 230 -30.57 -14.93 -12.36
CA ASP A 230 -31.84 -14.80 -13.10
C ASP A 230 -32.34 -13.35 -13.19
N SER A 231 -31.58 -12.39 -12.65
CA SER A 231 -31.98 -10.98 -12.56
C SER A 231 -33.29 -10.77 -11.78
N SER A 232 -33.59 -11.66 -10.83
CA SER A 232 -34.67 -11.44 -9.87
C SER A 232 -34.44 -10.16 -9.06
N GLN A 233 -35.51 -9.56 -8.55
CA GLN A 233 -35.40 -8.38 -7.68
C GLN A 233 -34.51 -8.64 -6.46
N GLU A 234 -34.53 -9.89 -5.94
CA GLU A 234 -33.65 -10.33 -4.86
C GLU A 234 -32.17 -10.21 -5.24
N ASP A 235 -31.77 -10.72 -6.42
CA ASP A 235 -30.40 -10.57 -6.93
C ASP A 235 -30.03 -9.09 -7.14
N VAL A 236 -30.97 -8.26 -7.61
CA VAL A 236 -30.75 -6.82 -7.79
C VAL A 236 -30.47 -6.12 -6.46
N ASP A 237 -31.27 -6.39 -5.43
CA ASP A 237 -31.11 -5.78 -4.10
C ASP A 237 -29.77 -6.20 -3.46
N VAL A 238 -29.35 -7.46 -3.64
CA VAL A 238 -28.04 -7.96 -3.18
C VAL A 238 -26.90 -7.27 -3.92
N VAL A 239 -26.98 -7.15 -5.24
CA VAL A 239 -25.94 -6.46 -6.04
C VAL A 239 -25.85 -4.98 -5.66
N ASP A 240 -26.98 -4.30 -5.48
CA ASP A 240 -27.02 -2.90 -5.03
C ASP A 240 -26.32 -2.73 -3.69
N GLU A 241 -26.60 -3.60 -2.71
CA GLU A 241 -25.97 -3.55 -1.40
C GLU A 241 -24.45 -3.76 -1.50
N VAL A 242 -24.01 -4.81 -2.21
CA VAL A 242 -22.57 -5.13 -2.37
C VAL A 242 -21.84 -3.99 -3.09
N MET A 243 -22.39 -3.48 -4.19
CA MET A 243 -21.76 -2.42 -4.99
C MET A 243 -21.70 -1.10 -4.24
N SER A 244 -22.71 -0.78 -3.41
CA SER A 244 -22.67 0.41 -2.54
C SER A 244 -21.47 0.36 -1.58
N TRP A 245 -21.23 -0.78 -0.91
CA TRP A 245 -20.08 -0.94 -0.01
C TRP A 245 -18.74 -0.98 -0.77
N ALA A 246 -18.69 -1.67 -1.90
CA ALA A 246 -17.49 -1.71 -2.75
C ALA A 246 -17.12 -0.32 -3.29
N TYR A 247 -18.12 0.53 -3.58
CA TYR A 247 -17.89 1.91 -3.98
C TYR A 247 -17.40 2.80 -2.82
N ALA A 248 -17.93 2.60 -1.61
CA ALA A 248 -17.39 3.26 -0.41
C ALA A 248 -15.92 2.87 -0.20
N TRP A 249 -15.60 1.59 -0.37
CA TRP A 249 -14.22 1.08 -0.31
C TRP A 249 -13.33 1.69 -1.39
N HIS A 250 -13.81 1.76 -2.64
CA HIS A 250 -13.10 2.43 -3.73
C HIS A 250 -12.78 3.88 -3.41
N THR A 251 -13.75 4.64 -2.89
CA THR A 251 -13.56 6.05 -2.55
C THR A 251 -12.65 6.27 -1.33
N SER A 252 -12.71 5.41 -0.31
CA SER A 252 -11.77 5.47 0.81
C SER A 252 -10.34 5.07 0.37
N ALA A 253 -10.18 4.04 -0.45
CA ALA A 253 -8.89 3.61 -1.00
C ALA A 253 -8.22 4.73 -1.83
N ARG A 254 -8.97 5.42 -2.68
CA ARG A 254 -8.47 6.58 -3.44
C ARG A 254 -8.04 7.75 -2.56
N ARG A 255 -8.67 7.94 -1.40
CA ARG A 255 -8.24 8.96 -0.42
C ARG A 255 -6.96 8.58 0.31
N LEU A 256 -6.68 7.27 0.46
CA LEU A 256 -5.45 6.78 1.06
C LEU A 256 -4.25 6.99 0.11
N ALA A 257 -4.46 6.76 -1.19
CA ALA A 257 -3.45 6.94 -2.22
C ALA A 257 -3.84 8.07 -3.20
N PRO A 258 -3.89 9.35 -2.76
CA PRO A 258 -4.14 10.46 -3.67
C PRO A 258 -2.99 10.56 -4.68
N MET A 259 -3.24 11.16 -5.85
CA MET A 259 -2.25 11.23 -6.93
C MET A 259 -0.89 11.83 -6.51
N SER A 260 -0.87 12.75 -5.55
CA SER A 260 0.39 13.28 -4.99
C SER A 260 1.23 12.20 -4.29
N VAL A 261 0.60 11.30 -3.53
CA VAL A 261 1.27 10.16 -2.87
C VAL A 261 1.74 9.15 -3.91
N VAL A 262 0.90 8.84 -4.91
CA VAL A 262 1.25 7.93 -6.01
C VAL A 262 2.48 8.44 -6.77
N VAL A 263 2.46 9.70 -7.22
CA VAL A 263 3.58 10.30 -7.94
C VAL A 263 4.84 10.33 -7.08
N HIS A 264 4.72 10.61 -5.78
CA HIS A 264 5.88 10.64 -4.89
C HIS A 264 6.47 9.24 -4.66
N ALA A 265 5.63 8.22 -4.48
CA ALA A 265 6.08 6.83 -4.38
C ALA A 265 6.70 6.31 -5.67
N TRP A 266 6.21 6.75 -6.82
CA TRP A 266 6.82 6.46 -8.11
C TRP A 266 8.20 7.10 -8.26
N ARG A 267 8.37 8.34 -7.82
CA ARG A 267 9.63 9.10 -7.94
C ARG A 267 10.69 8.76 -6.89
N SER A 268 10.28 8.38 -5.68
CA SER A 268 11.19 8.16 -4.55
C SER A 268 11.06 6.75 -4.00
N GLU A 269 12.09 5.94 -4.23
CA GLU A 269 12.19 4.59 -3.68
C GLU A 269 12.23 4.61 -2.14
N GLU A 270 12.89 5.60 -1.54
CA GLU A 270 12.92 5.77 -0.08
C GLU A 270 11.51 5.99 0.47
N TYR A 271 10.72 6.86 -0.16
CA TYR A 271 9.33 7.09 0.23
C TYR A 271 8.49 5.83 0.05
N ARG A 272 8.63 5.14 -1.09
CA ARG A 272 7.93 3.87 -1.37
C ARG A 272 8.23 2.81 -0.31
N ARG A 273 9.49 2.65 0.07
CA ARG A 273 9.93 1.72 1.13
C ARG A 273 9.40 2.11 2.52
N ALA A 274 9.20 3.41 2.78
CA ALA A 274 8.68 3.89 4.05
C ALA A 274 7.16 3.70 4.21
N LEU A 275 6.41 3.54 3.11
CA LEU A 275 4.99 3.19 3.17
C LEU A 275 4.80 1.81 3.80
N SER A 276 3.71 1.65 4.54
CA SER A 276 3.31 0.34 5.03
C SER A 276 2.96 -0.60 3.86
N ASP A 277 3.01 -1.91 4.10
CA ASP A 277 2.69 -2.89 3.07
C ASP A 277 1.28 -2.68 2.49
N PHE A 278 0.31 -2.46 3.38
CA PHE A 278 -1.07 -2.17 3.03
C PHE A 278 -1.19 -0.96 2.08
N GLU A 279 -0.49 0.14 2.37
CA GLU A 279 -0.52 1.32 1.53
C GLU A 279 0.10 1.09 0.16
N ARG A 280 1.24 0.38 0.10
CA ARG A 280 1.91 0.06 -1.17
C ARG A 280 0.97 -0.68 -2.12
N ARG A 281 0.11 -1.56 -1.61
CA ARG A 281 -0.84 -2.33 -2.45
C ARG A 281 -1.96 -1.48 -3.06
N HIS A 282 -2.22 -0.32 -2.48
CA HIS A 282 -3.18 0.66 -3.00
C HIS A 282 -2.55 1.64 -4.00
N ILE A 283 -1.23 1.60 -4.18
CA ILE A 283 -0.56 2.37 -5.20
C ILE A 283 -0.65 1.62 -6.52
N PRO A 284 -1.16 2.24 -7.59
CA PRO A 284 -1.17 1.62 -8.91
C PRO A 284 0.25 1.35 -9.40
N GLU A 285 0.40 0.31 -10.21
CA GLU A 285 1.66 0.03 -10.92
C GLU A 285 2.10 1.25 -11.73
N HIS A 286 3.41 1.45 -11.84
CA HIS A 286 3.94 2.55 -12.62
C HIS A 286 3.51 2.40 -14.10
N PRO A 287 3.04 3.46 -14.79
CA PRO A 287 2.52 3.35 -16.16
C PRO A 287 3.57 2.92 -17.18
N SER A 288 4.87 3.05 -16.87
CA SER A 288 5.96 2.51 -17.70
C SER A 288 6.21 1.02 -17.49
N GLY A 289 5.44 0.36 -16.63
CA GLY A 289 5.82 -0.90 -15.97
C GLY A 289 6.89 -0.63 -14.91
N ASP A 290 6.81 -1.31 -13.78
CA ASP A 290 7.94 -1.42 -12.87
C ASP A 290 9.00 -2.30 -13.54
N ALA A 291 9.97 -1.66 -14.20
CA ALA A 291 11.21 -2.33 -14.56
C ALA A 291 12.04 -2.51 -13.27
N GLU A 292 11.55 -3.34 -12.35
CA GLU A 292 12.38 -3.87 -11.28
C GLU A 292 13.40 -4.80 -11.93
N LEU A 293 14.50 -4.21 -12.40
CA LEU A 293 15.71 -4.95 -12.69
C LEU A 293 16.17 -5.52 -11.35
N ALA A 294 15.72 -6.73 -11.02
CA ALA A 294 16.21 -7.47 -9.87
C ALA A 294 17.74 -7.44 -9.94
N GLY A 295 18.41 -7.02 -8.86
CA GLY A 295 19.86 -6.75 -8.88
C GLY A 295 20.71 -7.92 -9.38
N THR A 296 20.17 -9.15 -9.35
CA THR A 296 20.81 -10.33 -9.96
C THR A 296 20.90 -10.30 -11.49
N GLU A 297 19.94 -9.68 -12.18
CA GLU A 297 19.97 -9.51 -13.65
C GLU A 297 20.94 -8.38 -14.06
N LEU A 298 21.05 -7.33 -13.24
CA LEU A 298 22.05 -6.26 -13.41
C LEU A 298 23.48 -6.76 -13.13
N ASP A 299 23.67 -7.63 -12.13
CA ASP A 299 24.96 -8.28 -11.85
C ASP A 299 25.36 -9.30 -12.93
N LEU A 300 24.39 -9.96 -13.57
CA LEU A 300 24.62 -10.81 -14.73
C LEU A 300 24.99 -10.00 -15.99
N ALA A 301 24.43 -8.80 -16.16
CA ALA A 301 24.80 -7.87 -17.22
C ALA A 301 26.18 -7.21 -17.01
N HIS A 302 26.64 -7.07 -15.77
CA HIS A 302 27.95 -6.48 -15.42
C HIS A 302 29.14 -7.46 -15.38
N GLY A 303 28.99 -8.67 -15.92
CA GLY A 303 30.15 -9.49 -16.34
C GLY A 303 31.09 -9.92 -15.20
N ARG A 304 30.59 -10.12 -13.98
CA ARG A 304 31.41 -10.59 -12.85
C ARG A 304 31.41 -12.12 -12.73
N TRP A 305 31.88 -12.80 -13.77
CA TRP A 305 32.24 -14.22 -13.69
C TRP A 305 33.61 -14.39 -13.02
N ARG A 306 33.65 -14.51 -11.68
CA ARG A 306 34.77 -15.20 -11.00
C ARG A 306 34.29 -16.05 -9.82
N ALA A 307 34.43 -17.36 -10.03
CA ALA A 307 34.73 -18.41 -9.05
C ALA A 307 33.64 -18.83 -8.05
N ALA A 308 32.82 -19.79 -8.49
CA ALA A 308 32.38 -20.89 -7.63
C ALA A 308 32.32 -22.20 -8.45
N ALA A 309 33.48 -22.63 -8.96
CA ALA A 309 33.67 -23.99 -9.45
C ALA A 309 34.34 -24.81 -8.35
N ARG A 310 33.56 -25.60 -7.60
CA ARG A 310 33.89 -26.94 -7.08
C ARG A 310 32.89 -27.31 -5.98
N VAL A 311 31.97 -28.23 -6.29
CA VAL A 311 31.66 -29.52 -5.64
C VAL A 311 30.57 -30.14 -6.52
N GLY A 312 30.88 -31.16 -7.33
CA GLY A 312 30.42 -32.55 -7.12
C GLY A 312 28.90 -32.67 -7.28
N GLY A 313 28.32 -33.17 -8.37
CA GLY A 313 28.49 -34.50 -8.94
C GLY A 313 27.21 -35.34 -8.66
N GLY A 314 26.50 -35.76 -9.70
CA GLY A 314 25.33 -36.67 -9.62
C GLY A 314 24.05 -36.04 -10.21
N ALA A 315 23.75 -36.21 -11.50
CA ALA A 315 23.09 -37.37 -12.12
C ALA A 315 21.55 -37.36 -12.00
N GLY A 316 20.89 -36.97 -13.10
CA GLY A 316 19.64 -37.59 -13.58
C GLY A 316 18.31 -36.97 -13.11
N GLY A 317 17.52 -36.44 -14.04
CA GLY A 317 16.09 -36.18 -13.80
C GLY A 317 15.40 -35.18 -14.72
N VAL A 318 15.15 -35.61 -15.96
CA VAL A 318 14.08 -35.21 -16.89
C VAL A 318 13.05 -34.17 -16.39
N PHE A 319 13.01 -32.99 -17.03
CA PHE A 319 11.82 -32.14 -17.12
C PHE A 319 11.46 -31.92 -18.60
N GLY A 320 10.45 -32.66 -19.08
CA GLY A 320 9.50 -32.17 -20.09
C GLY A 320 8.21 -31.85 -19.34
N GLY A 321 7.41 -30.84 -19.66
CA GLY A 321 7.17 -30.14 -20.90
C GLY A 321 5.63 -29.99 -21.00
N GLY A 322 5.13 -28.80 -21.29
CA GLY A 322 3.73 -28.60 -21.73
C GLY A 322 2.86 -27.74 -20.82
N GLY A 323 3.10 -26.41 -20.81
CA GLY A 323 2.10 -25.42 -20.42
C GLY A 323 1.45 -24.84 -21.67
N VAL A 324 0.25 -25.30 -21.99
CA VAL A 324 -0.61 -24.74 -23.04
C VAL A 324 -1.31 -23.50 -22.47
N PHE A 325 -0.94 -22.31 -22.94
CA PHE A 325 -1.67 -21.08 -22.68
C PHE A 325 -2.82 -20.96 -23.69
N ALA A 326 -4.06 -21.08 -23.22
CA ALA A 326 -5.25 -20.72 -23.97
C ALA A 326 -6.23 -20.01 -23.04
N GLY A 327 -6.32 -18.69 -23.20
CA GLY A 327 -7.27 -17.82 -22.49
C GLY A 327 -6.95 -16.37 -22.81
N GLY A 328 -7.70 -15.78 -23.75
CA GLY A 328 -7.39 -14.51 -24.39
C GLY A 328 -7.35 -13.31 -23.44
N GLY A 329 -6.14 -12.80 -23.20
CA GLY A 329 -5.89 -11.44 -22.76
C GLY A 329 -5.52 -10.58 -23.96
N TRP A 330 -6.02 -9.36 -24.01
CA TRP A 330 -5.57 -8.34 -24.95
C TRP A 330 -4.06 -8.17 -24.81
N GLY A 331 -3.31 -8.66 -25.80
CA GLY A 331 -1.87 -8.55 -25.83
C GLY A 331 -1.46 -7.09 -25.98
N VAL A 332 -0.87 -6.53 -24.93
CA VAL A 332 -0.03 -5.36 -25.07
C VAL A 332 1.27 -5.86 -25.70
N MET A 333 1.46 -5.61 -26.99
CA MET A 333 2.78 -5.79 -27.60
C MET A 333 3.72 -4.76 -26.97
N THR A 334 4.64 -5.21 -26.12
CA THR A 334 5.83 -4.43 -25.82
C THR A 334 6.74 -4.50 -27.03
N HIS A 335 6.77 -3.44 -27.84
CA HIS A 335 7.87 -3.24 -28.77
C HIS A 335 9.14 -3.09 -27.95
N THR A 336 10.08 -4.02 -28.09
CA THR A 336 11.48 -3.78 -27.73
C THR A 336 11.99 -2.65 -28.62
N VAL A 337 11.99 -1.44 -28.07
CA VAL A 337 12.66 -0.30 -28.71
C VAL A 337 14.15 -0.52 -28.54
N GLY A 338 14.75 -1.20 -29.52
CA GLY A 338 16.19 -1.19 -29.70
C GLY A 338 16.61 0.21 -30.12
N SER A 339 17.52 0.81 -29.33
CA SER A 339 18.18 2.11 -29.49
C SER A 339 17.37 3.38 -29.13
N GLU A 340 17.94 4.10 -28.15
CA GLU A 340 17.72 5.51 -27.76
C GLU A 340 16.40 5.88 -27.06
N ILE A 341 16.27 5.47 -25.79
CA ILE A 341 15.49 6.23 -24.80
C ILE A 341 16.50 6.99 -23.93
N CYS A 342 16.86 8.20 -24.36
CA CYS A 342 17.51 9.17 -23.48
C CYS A 342 16.72 10.49 -23.54
N CYS A 343 16.39 11.01 -22.36
CA CYS A 343 16.04 12.42 -22.12
C CYS A 343 14.59 12.92 -22.35
N SER A 344 13.52 12.13 -22.18
CA SER A 344 12.15 12.71 -22.23
C SER A 344 11.52 13.02 -20.87
N THR A 345 12.03 12.48 -19.75
CA THR A 345 11.41 12.65 -18.42
C THR A 345 12.17 13.56 -17.45
N GLY A 346 13.37 14.01 -17.79
CA GLY A 346 14.15 14.95 -16.95
C GLY A 346 14.71 14.40 -15.64
N ASP A 347 14.40 13.15 -15.27
CA ASP A 347 14.70 12.56 -13.96
C ASP A 347 15.92 11.61 -13.95
N LEU A 348 16.62 11.44 -15.08
CA LEU A 348 17.85 10.62 -15.16
C LEU A 348 19.06 11.50 -15.50
N SER A 349 20.09 11.47 -14.66
CA SER A 349 21.40 12.04 -14.97
C SER A 349 22.05 11.23 -16.08
N CYS A 350 22.08 11.75 -17.30
CA CYS A 350 22.83 11.14 -18.40
C CYS A 350 24.32 11.25 -18.11
N HIS A 351 25.01 10.10 -17.97
CA HIS A 351 26.45 10.09 -18.15
C HIS A 351 26.74 10.44 -19.61
N THR A 352 27.38 11.59 -19.82
CA THR A 352 27.84 12.03 -21.13
C THR A 352 29.02 11.17 -21.58
N ASP A 353 28.74 9.98 -22.10
CA ASP A 353 29.67 9.32 -23.00
C ASP A 353 29.61 10.02 -24.35
N ALA A 354 30.76 10.14 -25.02
CA ALA A 354 31.01 10.98 -26.19
C ALA A 354 30.18 10.64 -27.46
N SER A 355 29.18 9.79 -27.35
CA SER A 355 28.25 9.41 -28.43
C SER A 355 26.89 10.13 -28.35
N CYS A 356 26.56 10.85 -27.28
CA CYS A 356 25.34 11.67 -27.24
C CYS A 356 25.54 12.95 -28.06
N LYS A 357 25.31 12.87 -29.38
CA LYS A 357 25.15 14.06 -30.21
C LYS A 357 23.83 14.72 -29.89
N SER A 358 23.87 15.94 -29.38
CA SER A 358 22.65 16.70 -29.12
C SER A 358 21.90 16.95 -30.43
N VAL A 359 20.58 16.90 -30.40
CA VAL A 359 19.67 17.23 -31.51
C VAL A 359 19.89 18.67 -32.06
N TYR A 360 20.74 19.48 -31.42
CA TYR A 360 21.09 20.84 -31.85
C TYR A 360 22.26 20.92 -32.86
N GLU A 361 22.90 19.81 -33.24
CA GLU A 361 23.96 19.80 -34.27
C GLU A 361 23.44 19.81 -35.73
N HIS A 362 22.14 20.04 -35.96
CA HIS A 362 21.56 20.17 -37.31
C HIS A 362 20.85 21.53 -37.53
N CYS A 363 21.53 22.61 -37.17
CA CYS A 363 21.12 23.97 -37.58
C CYS A 363 22.08 24.53 -38.65
N ASP A 364 22.17 23.87 -39.80
CA ASP A 364 22.66 24.50 -41.03
C ASP A 364 21.46 25.08 -41.80
N SER A 365 21.00 26.25 -41.38
CA SER A 365 20.33 27.20 -42.28
C SER A 365 20.37 28.60 -41.69
N GLU A 366 20.92 29.53 -42.46
CA GLU A 366 20.99 30.95 -42.15
C GLU A 366 19.59 31.51 -41.86
N GLY A 367 19.42 32.18 -40.72
CA GLY A 367 18.39 33.22 -40.56
C GLY A 367 17.19 32.95 -39.67
N LEU A 368 17.20 31.96 -38.77
CA LEU A 368 16.13 31.82 -37.76
C LEU A 368 16.68 31.86 -36.33
N PRO A 369 16.11 32.68 -35.42
CA PRO A 369 16.55 32.74 -34.03
C PRO A 369 16.07 31.50 -33.25
N CYS A 370 16.99 30.86 -32.53
CA CYS A 370 16.66 29.81 -31.56
C CYS A 370 15.71 30.35 -30.48
N PRO A 371 14.69 29.59 -30.04
CA PRO A 371 13.80 30.02 -28.98
C PRO A 371 14.57 30.13 -27.66
N SER A 372 14.63 31.34 -27.11
CA SER A 372 15.20 31.60 -25.79
C SER A 372 14.36 30.93 -24.70
N GLN A 373 14.95 29.98 -23.98
CA GLN A 373 14.35 29.48 -22.75
C GLN A 373 14.37 30.59 -21.68
N SER A 374 13.22 30.79 -21.06
CA SER A 374 13.03 31.62 -19.86
C SER A 374 13.75 30.98 -18.67
N GLY A 375 14.88 31.55 -18.26
CA GLY A 375 15.64 31.13 -17.08
C GLY A 375 17.08 31.63 -17.14
N GLN A 376 17.27 32.93 -16.89
CA GLN A 376 18.56 33.62 -16.93
C GLN A 376 19.60 32.99 -15.98
N LEU A 377 20.62 32.34 -16.55
CA LEU A 377 21.99 32.46 -16.06
C LEU A 377 22.70 33.46 -16.98
N SER A 378 22.98 34.63 -16.43
CA SER A 378 23.69 35.73 -17.12
C SER A 378 25.15 35.33 -17.32
N CYS A 379 25.60 35.28 -18.58
CA CYS A 379 27.03 35.26 -18.88
C CYS A 379 27.60 36.66 -18.69
N ASP A 380 28.59 36.78 -17.81
CA ASP A 380 29.38 37.98 -17.64
C ASP A 380 30.12 38.35 -18.95
N PHE A 381 29.96 39.63 -19.29
CA PHE A 381 30.57 40.49 -20.33
C PHE A 381 32.04 40.20 -20.72
N PRO A 382 32.57 40.69 -21.88
CA PRO A 382 32.45 42.11 -22.27
C PRO A 382 32.47 42.51 -23.77
N CYS A 383 31.70 43.57 -24.08
CA CYS A 383 31.93 44.60 -25.10
C CYS A 383 30.98 45.75 -24.68
N GLY A 384 31.41 46.86 -24.06
CA GLY A 384 32.28 47.90 -24.60
C GLY A 384 31.53 49.24 -24.48
N THR A 385 32.23 50.27 -24.00
CA THR A 385 31.93 51.72 -24.04
C THR A 385 30.87 52.37 -23.12
N GLU A 386 31.40 53.09 -22.12
CA GLU A 386 31.11 54.50 -21.74
C GLU A 386 29.68 54.95 -21.37
N ARG A 387 29.39 55.03 -20.05
CA ARG A 387 29.15 56.28 -19.27
C ARG A 387 28.54 55.96 -17.89
N PRO A 388 28.76 56.82 -16.85
CA PRO A 388 28.29 56.57 -15.50
C PRO A 388 26.93 57.24 -15.25
N HIS A 389 25.98 56.49 -14.69
CA HIS A 389 24.87 57.09 -13.97
C HIS A 389 24.72 56.43 -12.60
N HIS A 390 24.87 57.27 -11.58
CA HIS A 390 24.51 57.03 -10.19
C HIS A 390 23.04 56.61 -10.06
N CYS A 391 22.76 55.65 -9.19
CA CYS A 391 21.52 55.60 -8.44
C CYS A 391 21.83 55.26 -6.97
N PHE A 392 21.31 56.10 -6.08
CA PHE A 392 21.17 55.86 -4.66
C PHE A 392 19.81 55.19 -4.38
N PHE A 393 19.82 54.37 -3.32
CA PHE A 393 18.75 53.56 -2.71
C PHE A 393 18.28 52.32 -3.48
#